data_AF-A0A117IGW7-F1
#
_entry.id   AF-A0A117IGW7-F1
#
_cell.length_a   1.000
_cell.length_b   1.000
_cell.length_c   1.000
_cell.angle_alpha   90.00
_cell.angle_beta   90.00
_cell.angle_gamma   90.00
#
_symmetry.space_group_name_H-M   'P 1'
#
loop_
_entity.id
_entity.type
_entity.pdbx_description
1 polymer ?
#
loop_
_entity_poly.entity_id
_entity_poly.type
_entity_poly.pdbx_seq_one_letter_code
_entity_poly.pdbx_strand_id
1 'polypeptide(L)'
;MQPIYQPAAGPPPSTPNRPGRGGLLAIVAATALISAGLGTAVGALVIKSSSTDAAAQTVQPANGAGASATGDTHAQDVGLCTRYATINSAIPKPYDNAMDILPAASALQAALEDYPGASEPIRQAMSDVVAAYYARIAVFGGVPRQGLAEPPPDDRQSAQAAYDKAWEICGFDEG
;
A
#
# COMPACT_ATOMS: atom_id res chain seq x y z
N MET A 1 -3.00 26.12 -58.92
CA MET A 1 -3.48 25.04 -58.03
C MET A 1 -3.24 25.50 -56.60
N GLN A 2 -4.31 25.70 -55.84
CA GLN A 2 -4.29 26.29 -54.49
C GLN A 2 -4.12 25.19 -53.42
N PRO A 3 -3.48 25.49 -52.28
CA PRO A 3 -3.36 24.56 -51.16
C PRO A 3 -4.68 24.48 -50.37
N ILE A 4 -5.13 23.25 -50.04
CA ILE A 4 -6.29 23.02 -49.18
C ILE A 4 -5.86 23.03 -47.72
N TYR A 5 -6.41 23.96 -46.95
CA TYR A 5 -6.29 24.08 -45.50
C TYR A 5 -7.40 23.25 -44.84
N GLN A 6 -7.07 22.34 -43.92
CA GLN A 6 -8.04 21.64 -43.06
C GLN A 6 -8.07 22.30 -41.67
N PRO A 7 -9.23 22.76 -41.18
CA PRO A 7 -9.37 23.23 -39.80
C PRO A 7 -9.63 22.09 -38.81
N ALA A 8 -9.00 22.19 -37.63
CA ALA A 8 -9.17 21.29 -36.48
C ALA A 8 -10.58 21.41 -35.85
N ALA A 9 -11.15 20.27 -35.44
CA ALA A 9 -12.40 20.20 -34.69
C ALA A 9 -12.14 20.17 -33.17
N GLY A 10 -12.86 21.01 -32.43
CA GLY A 10 -12.69 21.28 -31.00
C GLY A 10 -13.39 20.30 -30.02
N PRO A 11 -13.38 20.62 -28.71
CA PRO A 11 -13.76 19.73 -27.61
C PRO A 11 -15.29 19.52 -27.45
N PRO A 12 -15.72 18.45 -26.73
CA PRO A 12 -17.12 18.00 -26.69
C PRO A 12 -18.04 18.88 -25.81
N PRO A 13 -19.36 18.92 -26.10
CA PRO A 13 -20.32 19.69 -25.32
C PRO A 13 -20.76 19.00 -24.02
N SER A 14 -20.83 19.78 -22.94
CA SER A 14 -21.42 19.41 -21.64
C SER A 14 -22.95 19.45 -21.70
N THR A 15 -23.63 18.48 -21.08
CA THR A 15 -25.09 18.47 -20.97
C THR A 15 -25.58 19.30 -19.77
N PRO A 16 -26.67 20.10 -19.89
CA PRO A 16 -27.19 20.90 -18.78
C PRO A 16 -28.21 20.14 -17.92
N ASN A 17 -28.08 20.30 -16.60
CA ASN A 17 -29.11 20.01 -15.60
C ASN A 17 -30.37 20.86 -15.85
N ARG A 18 -31.57 20.27 -15.71
CA ARG A 18 -32.81 21.04 -15.52
C ARG A 18 -33.69 20.48 -14.40
N PRO A 19 -34.37 21.35 -13.63
CA PRO A 19 -35.04 21.01 -12.38
C PRO A 19 -36.53 20.70 -12.57
N GLY A 20 -37.06 19.79 -11.75
CA GLY A 20 -38.49 19.49 -11.62
C GLY A 20 -38.89 19.60 -10.16
N ARG A 21 -39.91 20.41 -9.90
CA ARG A 21 -40.30 20.99 -8.61
C ARG A 21 -41.54 20.28 -8.06
N GLY A 22 -41.50 19.87 -6.79
CA GLY A 22 -42.68 19.87 -5.91
C GLY A 22 -43.19 18.51 -5.41
N GLY A 23 -43.28 18.37 -4.08
CA GLY A 23 -44.17 17.38 -3.46
C GLY A 23 -43.83 16.93 -2.03
N LEU A 24 -44.14 17.76 -1.03
CA LEU A 24 -44.62 17.43 0.33
C LEU A 24 -43.86 16.42 1.25
N LEU A 25 -43.32 17.02 2.33
CA LEU A 25 -43.26 16.59 3.74
C LEU A 25 -43.75 15.17 4.12
N ALA A 26 -42.87 14.42 4.78
CA ALA A 26 -43.23 13.56 5.93
C ALA A 26 -42.04 13.43 6.89
N ILE A 27 -42.21 13.97 8.10
CA ILE A 27 -41.41 13.69 9.30
C ILE A 27 -42.04 12.46 9.98
N VAL A 28 -41.23 11.61 10.62
CA VAL A 28 -41.46 10.78 11.85
C VAL A 28 -40.47 9.59 11.78
N ALA A 29 -39.36 9.63 12.54
CA ALA A 29 -39.10 8.95 13.82
C ALA A 29 -38.91 7.42 13.68
N ALA A 30 -38.16 6.68 14.48
CA ALA A 30 -37.02 6.83 15.39
C ALA A 30 -36.67 5.39 15.82
N THR A 31 -35.41 5.13 16.19
CA THR A 31 -34.91 3.98 17.01
C THR A 31 -34.95 2.56 16.39
N ALA A 32 -34.03 1.63 16.63
CA ALA A 32 -33.19 1.40 17.81
C ALA A 32 -31.85 0.67 17.52
N LEU A 33 -30.93 0.84 18.47
CA LEU A 33 -29.57 0.30 18.63
C LEU A 33 -29.53 -1.22 18.84
N ILE A 34 -28.45 -1.90 18.42
CA ILE A 34 -27.73 -2.86 19.28
C ILE A 34 -26.21 -2.72 19.08
N SER A 35 -25.55 -2.52 20.21
CA SER A 35 -24.12 -2.44 20.49
C SER A 35 -23.59 -3.74 21.12
N ALA A 36 -22.33 -4.09 20.87
CA ALA A 36 -21.38 -4.76 21.80
C ALA A 36 -19.99 -4.69 21.12
N GLY A 37 -18.92 -4.07 21.65
CA GLY A 37 -18.26 -4.23 22.97
C GLY A 37 -17.06 -5.16 22.76
N LEU A 38 -15.79 -4.81 23.00
CA LEU A 38 -15.15 -4.30 24.23
C LEU A 38 -13.79 -3.64 23.91
N GLY A 39 -13.39 -2.64 24.69
CA GLY A 39 -12.03 -2.07 24.66
C GLY A 39 -11.93 -0.78 25.48
N THR A 40 -11.75 -0.92 26.78
CA THR A 40 -11.66 0.18 27.76
C THR A 40 -10.35 0.96 27.63
N ALA A 41 -10.44 2.28 27.51
CA ALA A 41 -9.43 3.19 28.06
C ALA A 41 -10.09 4.48 28.53
N VAL A 42 -10.08 4.65 29.86
CA VAL A 42 -10.47 5.86 30.57
C VAL A 42 -9.38 6.93 30.35
N GLY A 43 -9.78 8.11 29.90
CA GLY A 43 -8.91 9.28 29.78
C GLY A 43 -9.71 10.51 29.41
N ALA A 44 -10.36 11.13 30.40
CA ALA A 44 -11.14 12.34 30.22
C ALA A 44 -10.23 13.55 29.99
N LEU A 45 -10.37 14.22 28.85
CA LEU A 45 -10.10 15.65 28.73
C LEU A 45 -11.32 16.33 28.11
N VAL A 46 -12.07 17.00 28.97
CA VAL A 46 -13.14 17.92 28.60
C VAL A 46 -12.50 19.20 28.08
N ILE A 47 -12.65 19.50 26.80
CA ILE A 47 -12.55 20.87 26.31
C ILE A 47 -13.83 21.16 25.52
N LYS A 48 -14.72 21.91 26.17
CA LYS A 48 -15.86 22.58 25.53
C LYS A 48 -15.49 24.05 25.41
N SER A 49 -15.48 24.59 24.19
CA SER A 49 -16.34 25.74 23.82
C SER A 49 -16.01 26.32 22.44
N SER A 50 -17.07 26.40 21.62
CA SER A 50 -17.47 27.52 20.76
C SER A 50 -16.79 27.77 19.39
N SER A 51 -17.57 27.45 18.36
CA SER A 51 -17.86 28.23 17.15
C SER A 51 -16.72 28.59 16.17
N THR A 52 -16.87 27.98 14.98
CA THR A 52 -16.60 28.51 13.63
C THR A 52 -15.20 29.06 13.37
N ASP A 53 -14.33 28.19 12.87
CA ASP A 53 -13.68 28.46 11.58
C ASP A 53 -13.27 27.15 10.91
N ALA A 54 -13.53 27.10 9.60
CA ALA A 54 -13.10 26.03 8.73
C ALA A 54 -11.57 26.04 8.59
N ALA A 55 -11.04 24.89 8.21
CA ALA A 55 -9.67 24.67 7.73
C ALA A 55 -8.56 24.65 8.78
N ALA A 56 -8.48 23.52 9.48
CA ALA A 56 -7.23 22.76 9.56
C ALA A 56 -7.57 21.30 9.84
N GLN A 57 -8.15 20.61 8.84
CA GLN A 57 -7.93 19.16 8.77
C GLN A 57 -6.44 19.00 8.51
N THR A 58 -5.67 18.86 9.58
CA THR A 58 -4.39 18.16 9.50
C THR A 58 -4.73 16.78 8.99
N VAL A 59 -4.54 16.56 7.69
CA VAL A 59 -4.38 15.22 7.14
C VAL A 59 -3.16 14.69 7.87
N GLN A 60 -3.39 14.05 9.02
CA GLN A 60 -2.43 13.16 9.61
C GLN A 60 -2.13 12.17 8.50
N PRO A 61 -0.88 12.04 8.02
CA PRO A 61 -0.55 10.93 7.16
C PRO A 61 -1.02 9.68 7.93
N ALA A 62 -1.78 8.81 7.28
CA ALA A 62 -2.02 7.46 7.78
C ALA A 62 -0.72 6.62 7.74
N ASN A 63 0.43 7.25 7.99
CA ASN A 63 1.66 6.61 8.40
C ASN A 63 1.49 6.26 9.89
N GLY A 64 0.47 5.46 10.20
CA GLY A 64 0.61 4.56 11.33
C GLY A 64 1.76 3.61 11.01
N ALA A 65 2.60 3.37 12.01
CA ALA A 65 3.62 2.35 12.04
C ALA A 65 4.95 2.68 11.34
N GLY A 66 5.68 3.65 11.88
CA GLY A 66 6.93 3.19 12.50
C GLY A 66 6.50 2.38 13.72
N ALA A 67 6.52 1.06 13.64
CA ALA A 67 6.29 0.26 14.85
C ALA A 67 7.36 0.72 15.84
N SER A 68 6.96 1.08 17.07
CA SER A 68 7.97 1.31 18.12
C SER A 68 8.91 0.13 18.12
N ALA A 69 10.23 0.35 18.08
CA ALA A 69 11.23 -0.73 18.06
C ALA A 69 11.13 -1.67 19.28
N THR A 70 10.28 -1.33 20.25
CA THR A 70 9.91 -2.09 21.44
C THR A 70 8.47 -2.65 21.40
N GLY A 71 7.84 -2.69 20.23
CA GLY A 71 6.45 -3.12 20.04
C GLY A 71 6.29 -4.65 20.09
N ASP A 72 5.09 -5.09 20.47
CA ASP A 72 4.65 -6.49 20.42
C ASP A 72 5.06 -7.16 19.09
N THR A 73 5.83 -8.25 19.17
CA THR A 73 6.32 -9.00 18.01
C THR A 73 5.19 -9.39 17.07
N HIS A 74 4.03 -9.76 17.61
CA HIS A 74 2.87 -10.09 16.76
C HIS A 74 2.39 -8.89 15.95
N ALA A 75 2.29 -7.71 16.56
CA ALA A 75 1.92 -6.49 15.85
C ALA A 75 2.96 -6.11 14.77
N GLN A 76 4.25 -6.38 15.02
CA GLN A 76 5.31 -6.16 14.04
C GLN A 76 5.26 -7.16 12.89
N ASP A 77 4.99 -8.44 13.18
CA ASP A 77 4.77 -9.49 12.18
C ASP A 77 3.60 -9.13 11.26
N VAL A 78 2.46 -8.75 11.85
CA VAL A 78 1.27 -8.30 11.11
C VAL A 78 1.60 -7.10 10.23
N GLY A 79 2.31 -6.10 10.76
CA GLY A 79 2.71 -4.91 10.01
C GLY A 79 3.58 -5.25 8.80
N LEU A 80 4.62 -6.06 9.00
CA LEU A 80 5.54 -6.46 7.94
C LEU A 80 4.85 -7.33 6.88
N CYS A 81 4.09 -8.35 7.28
CA CYS A 81 3.32 -9.19 6.35
C CYS A 81 2.27 -8.38 5.58
N THR A 82 1.56 -7.45 6.23
CA THR A 82 0.59 -6.57 5.56
C THR A 82 1.28 -5.69 4.52
N ARG A 83 2.46 -5.16 4.85
CA ARG A 83 3.24 -4.34 3.91
C ARG A 83 3.70 -5.17 2.71
N TYR A 84 4.17 -6.40 2.94
CA TYR A 84 4.53 -7.34 1.87
C TYR A 84 3.34 -7.66 0.97
N ALA A 85 2.17 -8.03 1.51
CA ALA A 85 0.98 -8.31 0.71
C ALA A 85 0.57 -7.12 -0.16
N THR A 86 0.58 -5.92 0.42
CA THR A 86 0.27 -4.67 -0.30
C THR A 86 1.25 -4.45 -1.45
N ILE A 87 2.55 -4.54 -1.19
CA ILE A 87 3.60 -4.38 -2.20
C ILE A 87 3.43 -5.42 -3.31
N ASN A 88 3.33 -6.71 -2.95
CA ASN A 88 3.23 -7.81 -3.90
C ASN A 88 1.97 -7.74 -4.77
N SER A 89 0.86 -7.20 -4.25
CA SER A 89 -0.36 -6.98 -5.03
C SER A 89 -0.25 -5.84 -6.04
N ALA A 90 0.65 -4.89 -5.80
CA ALA A 90 0.86 -3.73 -6.67
C ALA A 90 1.88 -3.98 -7.80
N ILE A 91 2.64 -5.08 -7.73
CA ILE A 91 3.61 -5.45 -8.77
C ILE A 91 2.85 -5.94 -10.02
N PRO A 92 3.14 -5.41 -11.22
CA PRO A 92 2.58 -5.95 -12.45
C PRO A 92 3.02 -7.41 -12.68
N LYS A 93 2.09 -8.25 -13.13
CA LYS A 93 2.33 -9.67 -13.41
C LYS A 93 1.95 -9.99 -14.87
N PRO A 94 2.90 -10.42 -15.73
CA PRO A 94 4.34 -10.49 -15.48
C PRO A 94 4.95 -9.08 -15.36
N TYR A 95 6.13 -9.01 -14.75
CA TYR A 95 7.01 -7.84 -14.83
C TYR A 95 8.07 -8.10 -15.91
N ASP A 96 8.34 -7.11 -16.74
CA ASP A 96 9.15 -7.24 -17.96
C ASP A 96 10.44 -6.42 -17.92
N ASN A 97 10.57 -5.48 -16.97
CA ASN A 97 11.76 -4.66 -16.82
C ASN A 97 12.06 -4.31 -15.33
N ALA A 98 13.22 -3.69 -15.09
CA ALA A 98 13.67 -3.34 -13.74
C ALA A 98 12.72 -2.36 -13.01
N MET A 99 12.14 -1.39 -13.73
CA MET A 99 11.29 -0.36 -13.13
C MET A 99 9.96 -0.92 -12.60
N ASP A 100 9.54 -2.08 -13.11
CA ASP A 100 8.33 -2.76 -12.65
C ASP A 100 8.47 -3.32 -11.23
N ILE A 101 9.70 -3.66 -10.80
CA ILE A 101 9.98 -4.35 -9.53
C ILE A 101 10.89 -3.56 -8.58
N LEU A 102 11.63 -2.56 -9.07
CA LEU A 102 12.49 -1.72 -8.24
C LEU A 102 11.74 -0.96 -7.14
N PRO A 103 10.54 -0.39 -7.38
CA PRO A 103 9.73 0.17 -6.31
C PRO A 103 9.38 -0.85 -5.23
N ALA A 104 9.06 -2.09 -5.61
CA ALA A 104 8.74 -3.15 -4.66
C ALA A 104 9.95 -3.57 -3.81
N ALA A 105 11.12 -3.74 -4.43
CA ALA A 105 12.36 -4.05 -3.71
C ALA A 105 12.69 -2.99 -2.66
N SER A 106 12.69 -1.72 -3.06
CA SER A 106 12.98 -0.61 -2.15
C SER A 106 11.94 -0.45 -1.04
N ALA A 107 10.65 -0.61 -1.36
CA ALA A 107 9.58 -0.50 -0.38
C ALA A 107 9.57 -1.64 0.64
N LEU A 108 9.93 -2.86 0.24
CA LEU A 108 10.03 -4.00 1.15
C LEU A 108 11.30 -3.93 2.01
N GLN A 109 12.40 -3.43 1.46
CA GLN A 109 13.60 -3.13 2.24
C GLN A 109 13.32 -2.06 3.32
N ALA A 110 12.63 -0.98 2.97
CA ALA A 110 12.20 0.02 3.96
C ALA A 110 11.27 -0.60 5.02
N ALA A 111 10.37 -1.50 4.63
CA ALA A 111 9.52 -2.20 5.59
C ALA A 111 10.32 -3.04 6.60
N LEU A 112 11.39 -3.71 6.17
CA LEU A 112 12.28 -4.44 7.08
C LEU A 112 12.94 -3.53 8.12
N GLU A 113 13.18 -2.27 7.78
CA GLU A 113 13.71 -1.25 8.69
C GLU A 113 12.63 -0.68 9.63
N ASP A 114 11.39 -0.53 9.13
CA ASP A 114 10.25 -0.01 9.89
C ASP A 114 9.70 -1.02 10.93
N TYR A 115 9.95 -2.31 10.76
CA TYR A 115 9.48 -3.41 11.62
C TYR A 115 10.63 -4.26 12.19
N PRO A 116 11.57 -3.69 12.97
CA PRO A 116 12.79 -4.36 13.40
C PRO A 116 12.58 -5.50 14.42
N GLY A 117 11.44 -5.52 15.11
CA GLY A 117 11.08 -6.55 16.09
C GLY A 117 10.03 -7.56 15.60
N ALA A 118 9.76 -7.58 14.29
CA ALA A 118 9.12 -8.75 13.67
C ALA A 118 9.99 -10.00 13.90
N SER A 119 9.35 -11.16 13.97
CA SER A 119 9.98 -12.44 14.21
C SER A 119 11.05 -12.74 13.14
N GLU A 120 12.12 -13.40 13.57
CA GLU A 120 13.24 -13.73 12.69
C GLU A 120 12.83 -14.53 11.44
N PRO A 121 11.94 -15.54 11.54
CA PRO A 121 11.47 -16.27 10.35
C PRO A 121 10.80 -15.37 9.29
N ILE A 122 9.94 -14.43 9.71
CA ILE A 122 9.26 -13.50 8.79
C ILE A 122 10.27 -12.53 8.20
N ARG A 123 11.13 -11.93 9.02
CA ARG A 123 12.18 -11.01 8.54
C ARG A 123 13.12 -11.68 7.54
N GLN A 124 13.50 -12.93 7.78
CA GLN A 124 14.32 -13.69 6.85
C GLN A 124 13.57 -13.95 5.53
N ALA A 125 12.31 -14.37 5.57
CA ALA A 125 11.52 -14.59 4.36
C ALA A 125 11.39 -13.31 3.52
N MET A 126 11.12 -12.16 4.14
CA MET A 126 11.06 -10.88 3.42
C MET A 126 12.43 -10.45 2.87
N SER A 127 13.53 -10.75 3.58
CA SER A 127 14.88 -10.51 3.08
C SER A 127 15.21 -11.38 1.85
N ASP A 128 14.77 -12.64 1.86
CA ASP A 128 14.92 -13.56 0.71
C ASP A 128 14.16 -13.02 -0.52
N VAL A 129 12.95 -12.49 -0.32
CA VAL A 129 12.14 -11.82 -1.36
C VAL A 129 12.85 -10.58 -1.91
N VAL A 130 13.39 -9.71 -1.04
CA VAL A 130 14.17 -8.53 -1.45
C VAL A 130 15.38 -8.94 -2.29
N ALA A 131 16.12 -9.97 -1.87
CA ALA A 131 17.26 -10.50 -2.60
C ALA A 131 16.86 -11.01 -3.99
N ALA A 132 15.73 -11.73 -4.10
CA ALA A 132 15.18 -12.19 -5.37
C ALA A 132 14.82 -11.03 -6.31
N TYR A 133 14.21 -9.95 -5.80
CA TYR A 133 13.93 -8.77 -6.60
C TYR A 133 15.22 -8.10 -7.09
N TYR A 134 16.23 -7.92 -6.24
CA TYR A 134 17.50 -7.31 -6.65
C TYR A 134 18.30 -8.17 -7.63
N ALA A 135 18.27 -9.50 -7.50
CA ALA A 135 18.85 -10.42 -8.49
C ALA A 135 18.23 -10.16 -9.88
N ARG A 136 16.91 -10.03 -9.92
CA ARG A 136 16.18 -9.82 -11.17
C ARG A 136 16.38 -8.42 -11.75
N ILE A 137 16.43 -7.39 -10.90
CA ILE A 137 16.78 -6.02 -11.29
C ILE A 137 18.18 -5.98 -11.91
N ALA A 138 19.15 -6.69 -11.33
CA ALA A 138 20.51 -6.77 -11.86
C ALA A 138 20.57 -7.39 -13.26
N VAL A 139 19.76 -8.43 -13.51
CA VAL A 139 19.63 -9.02 -14.86
C VAL A 139 19.02 -8.02 -15.85
N PHE A 140 17.92 -7.35 -15.48
CA PHE A 140 17.31 -6.35 -16.35
C PHE A 140 18.23 -5.15 -16.63
N GLY A 141 19.02 -4.74 -15.64
CA GLY A 141 19.98 -3.64 -15.74
C GLY A 141 21.31 -4.02 -16.41
N GLY A 142 21.53 -5.29 -16.72
CA GLY A 142 22.80 -5.77 -17.28
C GLY A 142 24.00 -5.56 -16.36
N VAL A 143 23.80 -5.65 -15.03
CA VAL A 143 24.86 -5.41 -14.04
C VAL A 143 25.91 -6.52 -14.14
N PRO A 144 27.18 -6.20 -14.46
CA PRO A 144 28.21 -7.23 -14.58
C PRO A 144 28.66 -7.72 -13.20
N ARG A 145 28.96 -9.02 -13.09
CA ARG A 145 29.66 -9.62 -11.95
C ARG A 145 31.16 -9.37 -12.05
N GLN A 146 31.58 -8.14 -11.78
CA GLN A 146 32.99 -7.74 -11.86
C GLN A 146 33.32 -6.63 -10.86
N GLY A 147 34.58 -6.59 -10.42
CA GLY A 147 35.01 -5.63 -9.40
C GLY A 147 34.33 -5.91 -8.06
N LEU A 148 33.72 -4.89 -7.46
CA LEU A 148 32.94 -5.01 -6.21
C LEU A 148 31.44 -5.23 -6.46
N ALA A 149 31.01 -5.30 -7.72
CA ALA A 149 29.63 -5.60 -8.07
C ALA A 149 29.45 -7.12 -8.15
N GLU A 150 28.78 -7.69 -7.15
CA GLU A 150 28.43 -9.11 -7.09
C GLU A 150 26.91 -9.23 -6.87
N PRO A 151 26.08 -8.99 -7.92
CA PRO A 151 24.65 -9.19 -7.82
C PRO A 151 24.32 -10.66 -7.48
N PRO A 152 23.28 -10.91 -6.66
CA PRO A 152 22.84 -12.27 -6.37
C PRO A 152 22.47 -13.01 -7.67
N PRO A 153 22.62 -14.34 -7.71
CA PRO A 153 22.23 -15.12 -8.88
C PRO A 153 20.72 -15.02 -9.15
N ASP A 154 20.32 -14.75 -10.40
CA ASP A 154 18.92 -14.84 -10.83
C ASP A 154 18.54 -16.31 -11.07
N ASP A 155 18.25 -17.02 -9.98
CA ASP A 155 17.61 -18.33 -10.03
C ASP A 155 16.11 -18.19 -9.83
N ARG A 156 15.36 -18.47 -10.91
CA ARG A 156 13.90 -18.38 -10.91
C ARG A 156 13.25 -19.35 -9.93
N GLN A 157 13.85 -20.53 -9.71
CA GLN A 157 13.32 -21.51 -8.79
C GLN A 157 13.46 -21.03 -7.34
N SER A 158 14.66 -20.57 -6.95
CA SER A 158 14.90 -19.98 -5.63
C SER A 158 14.05 -18.73 -5.39
N ALA A 159 13.88 -17.88 -6.41
CA ALA A 159 13.00 -16.71 -6.32
C ALA A 159 11.54 -17.11 -6.03
N GLN A 160 11.03 -18.11 -6.76
CA GLN A 160 9.68 -18.62 -6.52
C GLN A 160 9.54 -19.21 -5.12
N ALA A 161 10.51 -20.01 -4.67
CA ALA A 161 10.53 -20.56 -3.32
C ALA A 161 10.55 -19.48 -2.23
N ALA A 162 11.23 -18.35 -2.46
CA ALA A 162 11.21 -17.22 -1.54
C ALA A 162 9.82 -16.56 -1.47
N TYR A 163 9.15 -16.36 -2.61
CA TYR A 163 7.79 -15.83 -2.64
C TYR A 163 6.81 -16.78 -1.95
N ASP A 164 6.88 -18.07 -2.24
CA ASP A 164 6.00 -19.10 -1.67
C ASP A 164 6.18 -19.18 -0.15
N LYS A 165 7.43 -19.23 0.33
CA LYS A 165 7.74 -19.21 1.78
C LYS A 165 7.24 -17.95 2.47
N ALA A 166 7.40 -16.78 1.84
CA ALA A 166 6.88 -15.52 2.38
C ALA A 166 5.34 -15.49 2.43
N TRP A 167 4.69 -16.16 1.48
CA TRP A 167 3.24 -16.28 1.42
C TRP A 167 2.71 -17.24 2.50
N GLU A 168 3.34 -18.40 2.63
CA GLU A 168 3.03 -19.43 3.63
C GLU A 168 3.21 -18.87 5.05
N ILE A 169 4.36 -18.26 5.35
CA ILE A 169 4.67 -17.81 6.72
C ILE A 169 3.81 -16.62 7.18
N CYS A 170 3.30 -15.83 6.23
CA CYS A 170 2.34 -14.78 6.51
C CYS A 170 0.89 -15.29 6.56
N GLY A 171 0.65 -16.60 6.35
CA GLY A 171 -0.67 -17.23 6.46
C GLY A 171 -1.61 -16.88 5.31
N PHE A 172 -1.11 -16.50 4.14
CA PHE A 172 -1.96 -16.06 3.03
C PHE A 172 -2.62 -17.22 2.25
N ASP A 173 -2.26 -18.47 2.56
CA ASP A 173 -2.89 -19.68 1.99
C ASP A 173 -4.10 -20.17 2.79
N GLU A 174 -4.35 -19.64 3.99
CA GLU A 174 -5.39 -20.12 4.92
C GLU A 174 -6.80 -19.56 4.62
N GLY A 175 -7.12 -19.31 3.35
CA GLY A 175 -8.37 -18.71 2.88
C GLY A 175 -9.54 -19.69 2.66
#